data_AF-A0A1V4SEP2-F1
#
_entry.id   AF-A0A1V4SEP2-F1
#
_cell.length_a   1.000
_cell.length_b   1.000
_cell.length_c   1.000
_cell.angle_alpha   90.00
_cell.angle_beta   90.00
_cell.angle_gamma   90.00
#
_symmetry.space_group_name_H-M   'P 1'
#
loop_
_entity.id
_entity.type
_entity.pdbx_description
1 polymer ?
#
loop_
_entity_poly.entity_id
_entity_poly.type
_entity_poly.pdbx_seq_one_letter_code
_entity_poly.pdbx_strand_id
1 'polypeptide(L)'
;MVGSLFGFEAYVNIVEGGETDFVGRTTNMDRIPLGFTVRCDRFFVDFYDNGTPREYRSDLTFLAAGKVLEKKSILVNHPAHFRGITFYQANYGKVAGDRARLKIIRKASEPATTVVEVKKGESIPLPGGDGHFRVSDIREDFMNMGPALLIRVHPDGGQEISFWVFRDREAIEKRFPGLTKKFTKLNPSAFKPYTFTVEQLDTRYYTGLQVAKDPGVPLVWTGCFLMVGGFFITFFMSHRRIWVRVTPGAKNTLVSLAGSANKNPVGLERELEHLSARLEGYLTRKGRKVT
;
A
#
# COMPACT_ATOMS: atom_id res chain seq x y z
N MET A 1 21.83 -8.78 -6.02
CA MET A 1 22.48 -7.55 -5.50
C MET A 1 21.74 -6.26 -5.88
N VAL A 2 21.33 -6.04 -7.14
CA VAL A 2 20.68 -4.77 -7.57
C VAL A 2 19.35 -4.48 -6.85
N GLY A 3 18.50 -5.50 -6.63
CA GLY A 3 17.25 -5.34 -5.88
C GLY A 3 17.46 -4.94 -4.40
N SER A 4 18.53 -5.43 -3.77
CA SER A 4 18.84 -5.15 -2.36
C SER A 4 19.49 -3.80 -2.12
N LEU A 5 20.12 -3.19 -3.13
CA LEU A 5 20.84 -1.92 -2.99
C LEU A 5 19.95 -0.70 -3.25
N PHE A 6 18.95 -0.83 -4.12
CA PHE A 6 18.09 0.29 -4.54
C PHE A 6 16.59 0.08 -4.25
N GLY A 7 16.22 -1.11 -3.78
CA GLY A 7 14.88 -1.43 -3.31
C GLY A 7 14.69 -1.15 -1.83
N PHE A 8 13.44 -1.14 -1.38
CA PHE A 8 13.11 -1.05 0.03
C PHE A 8 11.73 -1.65 0.32
N GLU A 9 11.55 -2.08 1.56
CA GLU A 9 10.25 -2.32 2.17
C GLU A 9 10.04 -1.33 3.31
N ALA A 10 8.88 -0.72 3.31
CA ALA A 10 8.51 0.32 4.24
C ALA A 10 7.02 0.25 4.56
N TYR A 11 6.62 1.06 5.52
CA TYR A 11 5.25 1.16 5.98
C TYR A 11 4.90 2.62 6.28
N VAL A 12 3.64 2.96 6.09
CA VAL A 12 3.13 4.30 6.41
C VAL A 12 1.68 4.26 6.82
N ASN A 13 1.34 5.05 7.83
CA ASN A 13 -0.05 5.34 8.22
C ASN A 13 -0.42 6.73 7.75
N ILE A 14 -1.49 6.83 6.98
CA ILE A 14 -2.02 8.09 6.48
C ILE A 14 -3.45 8.25 7.00
N VAL A 15 -3.67 9.25 7.85
CA VAL A 15 -5.01 9.62 8.33
C VAL A 15 -5.84 10.10 7.14
N GLU A 16 -7.12 9.79 7.13
CA GLU A 16 -8.06 10.30 6.13
C GLU A 16 -8.03 11.84 6.06
N GLY A 17 -7.89 12.38 4.85
CA GLY A 17 -7.63 13.79 4.58
C GLY A 17 -6.18 14.24 4.78
N GLY A 18 -5.33 13.39 5.33
CA GLY A 18 -3.90 13.65 5.58
C GLY A 18 -3.01 13.21 4.43
N GLU A 19 -1.78 13.73 4.42
CA GLU A 19 -0.77 13.43 3.41
C GLU A 19 0.63 13.23 4.01
N THR A 20 1.50 12.58 3.24
CA THR A 20 2.89 12.30 3.61
C THR A 20 3.78 12.28 2.36
N ASP A 21 5.03 12.69 2.51
CA ASP A 21 6.07 12.62 1.48
C ASP A 21 7.18 11.60 1.81
N PHE A 22 6.98 10.83 2.89
CA PHE A 22 7.92 9.83 3.37
C PHE A 22 7.21 8.57 3.87
N VAL A 23 7.97 7.49 3.95
CA VAL A 23 7.56 6.21 4.55
C VAL A 23 8.60 5.77 5.59
N GLY A 24 8.21 4.95 6.56
CA GLY A 24 9.12 4.39 7.56
C GLY A 24 9.64 3.04 7.13
N ARG A 25 10.95 2.82 7.12
CA ARG A 25 11.55 1.52 6.77
C ARG A 25 11.08 0.43 7.74
N THR A 26 10.71 -0.74 7.24
CA THR A 26 10.16 -1.83 8.08
C THR A 26 11.13 -2.31 9.16
N THR A 27 12.44 -2.25 8.91
CA THR A 27 13.46 -2.80 9.82
C THR A 27 13.79 -1.90 11.02
N ASN A 28 13.79 -0.57 10.84
CA ASN A 28 14.27 0.37 11.85
C ASN A 28 13.49 1.70 11.90
N MET A 29 12.39 1.81 11.15
CA MET A 29 11.53 3.00 11.06
C MET A 29 12.22 4.26 10.52
N ASP A 30 13.41 4.14 9.91
CA ASP A 30 14.07 5.26 9.25
C ASP A 30 13.18 5.87 8.18
N ARG A 31 13.14 7.21 8.12
CA ARG A 31 12.34 7.92 7.14
C ARG A 31 12.99 7.80 5.76
N ILE A 32 12.26 7.21 4.81
CA ILE A 32 12.62 7.14 3.41
C ILE A 32 11.77 8.18 2.67
N PRO A 33 12.37 9.25 2.11
CA PRO A 33 11.64 10.21 1.30
C PRO A 33 11.18 9.56 -0.01
N LEU A 34 9.93 9.80 -0.38
CA LEU A 34 9.32 9.26 -1.62
C LEU A 34 9.68 10.10 -2.85
N GLY A 35 9.97 11.39 -2.66
CA GLY A 35 10.15 12.36 -3.75
C GLY A 35 8.84 12.80 -4.42
N PHE A 36 7.71 12.49 -3.78
CA PHE A 36 6.35 12.92 -4.12
C PHE A 36 5.49 12.78 -2.86
N THR A 37 4.32 13.38 -2.86
CA THR A 37 3.36 13.32 -1.75
C THR A 37 2.26 12.31 -2.06
N VAL A 38 1.86 11.54 -1.06
CA VAL A 38 0.70 10.66 -1.09
C VAL A 38 -0.32 11.17 -0.09
N ARG A 39 -1.52 11.46 -0.55
CA ARG A 39 -2.65 11.88 0.28
C ARG A 39 -3.70 10.77 0.31
N CYS A 40 -4.20 10.45 1.50
CA CYS A 40 -5.40 9.64 1.65
C CYS A 40 -6.61 10.56 1.54
N ASP A 41 -7.27 10.58 0.38
CA ASP A 41 -8.46 11.41 0.20
C ASP A 41 -9.63 10.87 1.01
N ARG A 42 -9.79 9.54 1.00
CA ARG A 42 -10.88 8.85 1.67
C ARG A 42 -10.49 7.43 2.02
N PHE A 43 -10.94 6.96 3.19
CA PHE A 43 -10.90 5.56 3.57
C PHE A 43 -12.33 5.02 3.64
N PHE A 44 -12.55 3.83 3.08
CA PHE A 44 -13.81 3.12 3.11
C PHE A 44 -13.61 1.74 3.72
N VAL A 45 -14.47 1.42 4.68
CA VAL A 45 -14.58 0.07 5.24
C VAL A 45 -16.04 -0.32 5.28
N ASP A 46 -16.36 -1.46 4.67
CA ASP A 46 -17.67 -2.09 4.76
C ASP A 46 -17.55 -3.35 5.62
N PHE A 47 -18.58 -3.66 6.40
CA PHE A 47 -18.59 -4.84 7.28
C PHE A 47 -19.78 -5.73 6.93
N TYR A 48 -19.57 -7.05 6.99
CA TYR A 48 -20.65 -8.00 7.02
C TYR A 48 -21.43 -7.88 8.35
N ASP A 49 -22.65 -8.42 8.40
CA ASP A 49 -23.51 -8.40 9.60
C ASP A 49 -22.85 -9.04 10.84
N ASN A 50 -21.90 -9.96 10.62
CA ASN A 50 -21.13 -10.61 11.67
C ASN A 50 -19.95 -9.76 12.20
N GLY A 51 -19.80 -8.52 11.72
CA GLY A 51 -18.72 -7.61 12.10
C GLY A 51 -17.38 -7.89 11.43
N THR A 52 -17.28 -8.89 10.55
CA THR A 52 -16.07 -9.10 9.74
C THR A 52 -16.03 -8.09 8.61
N PRO A 53 -14.88 -7.47 8.32
CA PRO A 53 -14.86 -6.47 7.27
C PRO A 53 -14.93 -7.13 5.89
N ARG A 54 -15.81 -6.59 5.05
CA ARG A 54 -16.10 -7.03 3.69
C ARG A 54 -15.21 -6.37 2.65
N GLU A 55 -15.03 -5.06 2.78
CA GLU A 55 -14.26 -4.26 1.84
C GLU A 55 -13.39 -3.28 2.60
N TYR A 56 -12.15 -3.14 2.16
CA TYR A 56 -11.26 -2.07 2.58
C TYR A 56 -10.73 -1.39 1.34
N ARG A 57 -10.97 -0.09 1.26
CA ARG A 57 -10.55 0.70 0.13
C ARG A 57 -9.98 2.02 0.59
N SER A 58 -8.81 2.36 0.06
CA SER A 58 -8.20 3.67 0.26
C SER A 58 -8.14 4.40 -1.08
N ASP A 59 -8.76 5.56 -1.17
CA ASP A 59 -8.63 6.45 -2.32
C ASP A 59 -7.44 7.38 -2.09
N LEU A 60 -6.39 7.19 -2.88
CA LEU A 60 -5.15 7.93 -2.78
C LEU A 60 -4.96 8.89 -3.95
N THR A 61 -4.46 10.08 -3.63
CA THR A 61 -3.96 11.03 -4.61
C THR A 61 -2.43 11.13 -4.47
N PHE A 62 -1.74 11.00 -5.60
CA PHE A 62 -0.30 11.20 -5.72
C PHE A 62 -0.03 12.61 -6.27
N LEU A 63 0.77 13.39 -5.55
CA LEU A 63 1.08 14.78 -5.89
C LEU A 63 2.59 15.01 -6.04
N ALA A 64 2.97 15.97 -6.89
CA ALA A 64 4.32 16.53 -6.90
C ALA A 64 4.24 18.04 -7.05
N ALA A 65 4.98 18.78 -6.21
CA ALA A 65 4.94 20.24 -6.15
C ALA A 65 3.50 20.80 -6.08
N GLY A 66 2.64 20.17 -5.25
CA GLY A 66 1.23 20.54 -5.07
C GLY A 66 0.29 20.19 -6.22
N LYS A 67 0.80 19.69 -7.36
CA LYS A 67 -0.03 19.28 -8.49
C LYS A 67 -0.42 17.81 -8.39
N VAL A 68 -1.70 17.51 -8.59
CA VAL A 68 -2.21 16.14 -8.71
C VAL A 68 -1.62 15.49 -9.97
N LEU A 69 -0.92 14.37 -9.79
CA LEU A 69 -0.35 13.59 -10.87
C LEU A 69 -1.25 12.39 -11.22
N GLU A 70 -1.74 11.68 -10.21
CA GLU A 70 -2.56 10.49 -10.41
C GLU A 70 -3.45 10.24 -9.19
N LYS A 71 -4.60 9.59 -9.41
CA LYS A 71 -5.48 9.10 -8.35
C LYS A 71 -5.66 7.61 -8.50
N LYS A 72 -5.55 6.85 -7.41
CA LYS A 72 -5.74 5.39 -7.41
C LYS A 72 -6.52 4.95 -6.20
N SER A 73 -7.38 3.97 -6.39
CA SER A 73 -8.00 3.22 -5.29
C SER A 73 -7.15 1.99 -5.01
N ILE A 74 -6.78 1.78 -3.75
CA ILE A 74 -6.10 0.57 -3.27
C ILE A 74 -7.14 -0.29 -2.57
N LEU A 75 -7.18 -1.58 -2.91
CA LEU A 75 -7.98 -2.57 -2.21
C LEU A 75 -7.09 -3.73 -1.76
N VAL A 76 -7.61 -4.58 -0.88
CA VAL A 76 -6.95 -5.85 -0.55
C VAL A 76 -6.72 -6.65 -1.83
N ASN A 77 -5.50 -7.18 -2.00
CA ASN A 77 -5.03 -7.89 -3.19
C ASN A 77 -5.00 -7.09 -4.51
N HIS A 78 -5.34 -5.79 -4.48
CA HIS A 78 -5.27 -4.90 -5.63
C HIS A 78 -4.39 -3.69 -5.29
N PRO A 79 -3.05 -3.87 -5.32
CA PRO A 79 -2.11 -2.80 -4.99
C PRO A 79 -2.09 -1.71 -6.05
N ALA A 80 -1.69 -0.51 -5.65
CA ALA A 80 -1.42 0.60 -6.56
C ALA A 80 0.07 0.72 -6.87
N HIS A 81 0.41 0.95 -8.14
CA HIS A 81 1.79 1.21 -8.56
C HIS A 81 1.96 2.67 -8.98
N PHE A 82 2.98 3.35 -8.45
CA PHE A 82 3.30 4.72 -8.81
C PHE A 82 4.82 4.94 -8.80
N ARG A 83 5.40 5.43 -9.90
CA ARG A 83 6.84 5.70 -10.05
C ARG A 83 7.76 4.53 -9.60
N GLY A 84 7.38 3.30 -9.93
CA GLY A 84 8.13 2.10 -9.58
C GLY A 84 8.01 1.67 -8.11
N ILE A 85 7.11 2.31 -7.35
CA ILE A 85 6.78 1.96 -5.96
C ILE A 85 5.39 1.34 -5.95
N THR A 86 5.23 0.25 -5.21
CA THR A 86 3.97 -0.45 -5.01
C THR A 86 3.44 -0.18 -3.61
N PHE A 87 2.16 0.15 -3.53
CA PHE A 87 1.42 0.42 -2.31
C PHE A 87 0.39 -0.69 -2.10
N TYR A 88 0.54 -1.44 -1.02
CA TYR A 88 -0.34 -2.52 -0.62
C TYR A 88 -1.17 -2.07 0.57
N GLN A 89 -2.47 -2.39 0.54
CA GLN A 89 -3.33 -2.23 1.71
C GLN A 89 -2.88 -3.23 2.79
N ALA A 90 -2.44 -2.73 3.95
CA ALA A 90 -1.90 -3.57 5.01
C ALA A 90 -2.84 -3.64 6.22
N ASN A 91 -3.28 -2.50 6.75
CA ASN A 91 -4.25 -2.44 7.84
C ASN A 91 -4.98 -1.09 7.84
N TYR A 92 -5.77 -0.86 8.88
CA TYR A 92 -6.46 0.40 9.14
C TYR A 92 -6.75 0.51 10.64
N GLY A 93 -7.16 1.70 11.06
CA GLY A 93 -7.68 1.89 12.41
C GLY A 93 -8.30 3.26 12.56
N LYS A 94 -8.71 3.56 13.80
CA LYS A 94 -9.27 4.85 14.17
C LYS A 94 -8.24 5.65 14.94
N VAL A 95 -8.20 6.95 14.67
CA VAL A 95 -7.42 7.94 15.42
C VAL A 95 -8.35 9.05 15.87
N ALA A 96 -7.99 9.65 16.99
CA ALA A 96 -8.74 10.76 17.54
C ALA A 96 -8.58 11.96 16.61
N GLY A 97 -9.69 12.57 16.24
CA GLY A 97 -9.72 13.88 15.63
C GLY A 97 -9.31 14.97 16.62
N ASP A 98 -9.42 16.21 16.17
CA ASP A 98 -9.09 17.40 16.96
C ASP A 98 -10.31 18.10 17.55
N ARG A 99 -11.52 17.57 17.35
CA ARG A 99 -12.78 18.18 17.79
C ARG A 99 -13.61 17.25 18.64
N ALA A 100 -14.37 17.83 19.57
CA ALA A 100 -15.34 17.11 20.38
C ALA A 100 -16.54 17.99 20.73
N ARG A 101 -17.68 17.36 20.99
CA ARG A 101 -18.87 18.01 21.52
C ARG A 101 -19.04 17.63 22.98
N LEU A 102 -18.94 18.63 23.85
CA LEU A 102 -19.03 18.45 25.29
C LEU A 102 -20.33 19.03 25.82
N LYS A 103 -20.99 18.27 26.70
CA LYS A 103 -22.09 18.73 27.54
C LYS A 103 -21.56 19.03 28.93
N ILE A 104 -21.72 20.27 29.37
CA ILE A 104 -21.31 20.76 30.67
C ILE A 104 -22.57 21.05 31.48
N ILE A 105 -22.70 20.38 32.63
CA ILE A 105 -23.81 20.58 33.56
C ILE A 105 -23.26 21.28 34.80
N ARG A 106 -23.78 22.47 35.09
CA ARG A 106 -23.52 23.21 36.33
C ARG A 106 -24.63 22.89 37.34
N LYS A 107 -24.27 22.27 38.47
CA LYS A 107 -25.19 21.96 39.57
C LYS A 107 -25.01 22.98 40.70
N ALA A 108 -25.40 24.22 40.44
CA ALA A 108 -25.41 25.32 41.41
C ALA A 108 -26.86 25.74 41.71
N SER A 109 -27.05 26.81 42.48
CA SER A 109 -28.36 27.40 42.77
C SER A 109 -29.15 27.72 41.49
N GLU A 110 -28.44 28.11 40.43
CA GLU A 110 -28.96 28.21 39.07
C GLU A 110 -28.35 27.09 38.21
N PRO A 111 -29.10 26.00 37.96
CA PRO A 111 -28.62 24.90 37.13
C PRO A 111 -28.57 25.34 35.66
N ALA A 112 -27.44 25.10 35.03
CA ALA A 112 -27.24 25.40 33.60
C ALA A 112 -26.70 24.16 32.89
N THR A 113 -27.17 23.93 31.67
CA THR A 113 -26.62 22.92 30.77
C THR A 113 -26.17 23.61 29.49
N THR A 114 -24.88 23.52 29.18
CA THR A 114 -24.30 24.12 27.99
C THR A 114 -23.68 23.02 27.15
N VAL A 115 -23.94 23.05 25.85
CA VAL A 115 -23.27 22.18 24.89
C VAL A 115 -22.33 23.03 24.08
N VAL A 116 -21.06 22.64 24.06
CA VAL A 116 -19.99 23.37 23.37
C VAL A 116 -19.24 22.42 22.46
N GLU A 117 -19.00 22.87 21.22
CA GLU A 117 -18.01 22.24 20.35
C GLU A 117 -16.64 22.81 20.71
N VAL A 118 -15.67 21.93 20.87
CA VAL A 118 -14.34 22.29 21.35
C VAL A 118 -13.29 21.73 20.42
N LYS A 119 -12.28 22.53 20.09
CA LYS A 119 -11.06 22.04 19.42
C LYS A 119 -9.97 21.75 20.44
N LYS A 120 -9.19 20.70 20.25
CA LYS A 120 -8.02 20.36 21.08
C LYS A 120 -7.08 21.57 21.15
N GLY A 121 -6.72 21.96 22.37
CA GLY A 121 -5.86 23.11 22.68
C GLY A 121 -6.59 24.44 22.85
N GLU A 122 -7.85 24.55 22.43
CA GLU A 122 -8.66 25.76 22.58
C GLU A 122 -9.02 26.02 24.06
N SER A 123 -8.98 27.29 24.46
CA SER A 123 -9.38 27.73 25.79
C SER A 123 -10.79 28.32 25.75
N ILE A 124 -11.69 27.78 26.57
CA ILE A 124 -13.11 28.10 26.54
C ILE A 124 -13.54 28.52 27.95
N PRO A 125 -14.26 29.66 28.11
CA PRO A 125 -14.76 30.08 29.41
C PRO A 125 -15.80 29.08 29.95
N LEU A 126 -15.79 28.87 31.27
CA LEU A 126 -16.82 28.08 31.93
C LEU A 126 -18.15 28.85 31.95
N PRO A 127 -19.31 28.17 31.80
CA PRO A 127 -20.62 28.84 31.73
C PRO A 127 -20.98 29.74 32.92
N GLY A 128 -20.44 29.47 34.11
CA GLY A 128 -20.68 30.28 35.32
C GLY A 128 -19.61 31.33 35.60
N GLY A 129 -18.64 31.53 34.70
CA GLY A 129 -17.58 32.51 34.89
C GLY A 129 -16.55 32.16 35.97
N ASP A 130 -16.42 30.87 36.33
CA ASP A 130 -15.49 30.40 37.36
C ASP A 130 -14.08 30.06 36.80
N GLY A 131 -13.69 30.69 35.69
CA GLY A 131 -12.46 30.43 34.93
C GLY A 131 -12.65 29.77 33.56
N HIS A 132 -11.61 29.13 33.06
CA HIS A 132 -11.55 28.55 31.71
C HIS A 132 -11.22 27.06 31.73
N PHE A 133 -11.62 26.33 30.69
CA PHE A 133 -11.16 24.96 30.48
C PHE A 133 -10.61 24.77 29.07
N ARG A 134 -9.79 23.74 28.90
CA ARG A 134 -9.27 23.31 27.61
C ARG A 134 -9.24 21.79 27.51
N VAL A 135 -9.43 21.27 26.30
CA VAL A 135 -9.14 19.87 25.98
C VAL A 135 -7.67 19.77 25.60
N SER A 136 -6.87 19.15 26.47
CA SER A 136 -5.42 19.04 26.27
C SER A 136 -5.00 17.78 25.52
N ASP A 137 -5.78 16.70 25.63
CA ASP A 137 -5.53 15.46 24.90
C ASP A 137 -6.84 14.75 24.55
N ILE A 138 -6.83 14.01 23.44
CA ILE A 138 -7.95 13.20 22.96
C ILE A 138 -7.36 11.86 22.53
N ARG A 139 -7.95 10.76 23.01
CA ARG A 139 -7.51 9.41 22.69
C ARG A 139 -8.71 8.57 22.26
N GLU A 140 -8.56 7.83 21.17
CA GLU A 140 -9.56 6.83 20.74
C GLU A 140 -9.60 5.63 21.67
N ASP A 141 -8.46 5.29 22.28
CA ASP A 141 -8.42 4.27 23.30
C ASP A 141 -7.50 4.67 24.45
N PHE A 142 -8.11 4.85 25.62
CA PHE A 142 -7.40 5.08 26.85
C PHE A 142 -7.42 3.81 27.70
N MET A 143 -6.28 3.12 27.77
CA MET A 143 -6.09 1.90 28.58
C MET A 143 -7.10 0.77 28.27
N ASN A 144 -7.45 0.55 27.00
CA ASN A 144 -8.48 -0.43 26.58
C ASN A 144 -9.88 -0.16 27.15
N MET A 145 -10.16 1.10 27.50
CA MET A 145 -11.45 1.55 28.02
C MET A 145 -12.22 2.43 27.02
N GLY A 146 -11.68 2.59 25.80
CA GLY A 146 -12.31 3.35 24.74
C GLY A 146 -12.01 4.86 24.80
N PRO A 147 -12.78 5.68 24.06
CA PRO A 147 -12.42 7.06 23.82
C PRO A 147 -12.52 7.96 25.05
N ALA A 148 -11.49 8.78 25.26
CA ALA A 148 -11.40 9.69 26.39
C ALA A 148 -10.72 11.02 26.05
N LEU A 149 -11.11 12.07 26.76
CA LEU A 149 -10.51 13.41 26.65
C LEU A 149 -9.89 13.83 27.99
N LEU A 150 -8.71 14.42 27.93
CA LEU A 150 -8.08 15.06 29.09
C LEU A 150 -8.49 16.52 29.15
N ILE A 151 -9.41 16.82 30.06
CA ILE A 151 -9.84 18.19 30.35
C ILE A 151 -8.90 18.79 31.39
N ARG A 152 -8.48 20.03 31.15
CA ARG A 152 -7.76 20.86 32.11
C ARG A 152 -8.57 22.11 32.38
N VAL A 153 -8.94 22.31 33.64
CA VAL A 153 -9.65 23.50 34.11
C VAL A 153 -8.64 24.41 34.80
N HIS A 154 -8.66 25.69 34.43
CA HIS A 154 -7.94 26.80 35.05
C HIS A 154 -8.97 27.70 35.72
N PRO A 155 -9.21 27.52 37.02
CA PRO A 155 -10.09 28.41 37.77
C PRO A 155 -9.47 29.81 37.84
N ASP A 156 -10.29 30.85 37.97
CA ASP A 156 -9.79 32.24 38.19
C ASP A 156 -9.00 32.37 39.50
N GLY A 157 -9.30 31.51 40.48
CA GLY A 157 -8.53 31.36 41.71
C GLY A 157 -8.31 29.89 42.03
N GLY A 158 -7.04 29.47 42.11
CA GLY A 158 -6.67 28.11 42.50
C GLY A 158 -5.62 27.48 41.58
N GLN A 159 -5.44 26.16 41.73
CA GLN A 159 -4.52 25.38 40.90
C GLN A 159 -5.24 24.77 39.69
N GLU A 160 -4.50 24.51 38.61
CA GLU A 160 -5.01 23.77 37.45
C GLU A 160 -5.46 22.37 37.91
N ILE A 161 -6.66 21.97 37.48
CA ILE A 161 -7.21 20.63 37.76
C ILE A 161 -7.35 19.90 36.43
N SER A 162 -6.81 18.68 36.36
CA SER A 162 -6.87 17.85 35.16
C SER A 162 -7.55 16.51 35.43
N PHE A 163 -8.46 16.10 34.56
CA PHE A 163 -9.15 14.81 34.64
C PHE A 163 -9.57 14.29 33.26
N TRP A 164 -9.66 12.97 33.15
CA TRP A 164 -10.14 12.26 31.98
C TRP A 164 -11.66 12.14 32.01
N VAL A 165 -12.29 12.40 30.86
CA VAL A 165 -13.72 12.20 30.63
C VAL A 165 -13.88 11.20 29.51
N PHE A 166 -14.53 10.08 29.81
CA PHE A 166 -14.82 9.03 28.84
C PHE A 166 -16.14 9.29 28.12
N ARG A 167 -16.20 8.95 26.83
CA ARG A 167 -17.46 8.97 26.07
C ARG A 167 -18.44 7.93 26.60
N ASP A 168 -17.99 6.69 26.70
CA ASP A 168 -18.83 5.54 27.04
C ASP A 168 -18.83 5.27 28.57
N ARG A 169 -19.02 6.33 29.37
CA ARG A 169 -18.90 6.31 30.84
C ARG A 169 -19.77 5.25 31.50
N GLU A 170 -21.01 5.08 31.03
CA GLU A 170 -21.93 4.09 31.61
C GLU A 170 -21.46 2.65 31.42
N ALA A 171 -20.87 2.35 30.25
CA ALA A 171 -20.30 1.03 29.99
C ALA A 171 -19.09 0.77 30.89
N ILE A 172 -18.24 1.78 31.10
CA ILE A 172 -17.09 1.71 32.00
C ILE A 172 -17.53 1.49 33.44
N GLU A 173 -18.53 2.23 33.92
CA GLU A 173 -19.02 2.08 35.30
C GLU A 173 -19.66 0.69 35.52
N LYS A 174 -20.35 0.14 34.51
CA LYS A 174 -20.86 -1.25 34.56
C LYS A 174 -19.72 -2.27 34.63
N ARG A 175 -18.63 -2.06 33.87
CA ARG A 175 -17.48 -2.98 33.81
C ARG A 175 -16.56 -2.87 35.03
N PHE A 176 -16.40 -1.66 35.57
CA PHE A 176 -15.53 -1.34 36.70
C PHE A 176 -16.24 -0.41 37.70
N PRO A 177 -17.16 -0.92 38.53
CA PRO A 177 -17.95 -0.11 39.44
C PRO A 177 -17.09 0.73 40.41
N GLY A 178 -17.37 2.02 40.49
CA GLY A 178 -16.72 2.96 41.40
C GLY A 178 -15.31 3.41 40.98
N LEU A 179 -14.80 3.01 39.82
CA LEU A 179 -13.46 3.40 39.33
C LEU A 179 -13.33 4.92 39.23
N THR A 180 -14.34 5.58 38.66
CA THR A 180 -14.38 7.04 38.47
C THR A 180 -14.49 7.81 39.80
N LYS A 181 -15.07 7.18 40.84
CA LYS A 181 -15.20 7.76 42.18
C LYS A 181 -13.92 7.58 43.01
N LYS A 182 -13.21 6.47 42.82
CA LYS A 182 -11.95 6.17 43.52
C LYS A 182 -10.77 7.01 43.01
N PHE A 183 -10.73 7.29 41.71
CA PHE A 183 -9.63 8.05 41.10
C PHE A 183 -10.11 9.43 40.65
N THR A 184 -9.71 10.49 41.38
CA THR A 184 -10.05 11.89 41.03
C THR A 184 -9.69 12.26 39.60
N LYS A 185 -8.59 11.69 39.07
CA LYS A 185 -8.16 11.88 37.66
C LYS A 185 -9.11 11.30 36.62
N LEU A 186 -10.06 10.45 37.00
CA LEU A 186 -11.09 9.86 36.14
C LEU A 186 -12.50 10.36 36.49
N ASN A 187 -12.60 11.33 37.41
CA ASN A 187 -13.88 11.87 37.84
C ASN A 187 -14.28 13.05 36.93
N PRO A 188 -15.33 12.92 36.11
CA PRO A 188 -15.79 14.00 35.23
C PRO A 188 -16.39 15.20 35.99
N SER A 189 -16.58 15.07 37.31
CA SER A 189 -17.05 16.13 38.22
C SER A 189 -15.98 16.52 39.23
N ALA A 190 -14.69 16.34 38.89
CA ALA A 190 -13.58 16.70 39.77
C ALA A 190 -13.56 18.19 40.11
N PHE A 191 -14.05 19.05 39.22
CA PHE A 191 -14.21 20.49 39.46
C PHE A 191 -15.68 20.84 39.72
N LYS A 192 -16.07 20.92 41.01
CA LYS A 192 -17.43 21.32 41.41
C LYS A 192 -17.65 22.82 41.11
N PRO A 193 -18.88 23.25 40.76
CA PRO A 193 -20.12 22.47 40.63
C PRO A 193 -20.36 21.88 39.23
N TYR A 194 -19.31 21.69 38.43
CA TYR A 194 -19.40 21.28 37.03
C TYR A 194 -19.27 19.77 36.85
N THR A 195 -20.04 19.24 35.90
CA THR A 195 -19.90 17.87 35.39
C THR A 195 -19.74 17.91 33.88
N PHE A 196 -18.66 17.32 33.37
CA PHE A 196 -18.37 17.22 31.94
C PHE A 196 -18.82 15.87 31.39
N THR A 197 -19.47 15.88 30.23
CA THR A 197 -19.87 14.68 29.50
C THR A 197 -19.49 14.84 28.04
N VAL A 198 -19.00 13.78 27.41
CA VAL A 198 -18.69 13.77 25.97
C VAL A 198 -19.92 13.27 25.23
N GLU A 199 -20.49 14.12 24.38
CA GLU A 199 -21.61 13.70 23.52
C GLU A 199 -21.10 13.13 22.19
N GLN A 200 -20.08 13.76 21.62
CA GLN A 200 -19.51 13.36 20.34
C GLN A 200 -18.01 13.60 20.31
N LEU A 201 -17.30 12.73 19.60
CA LEU A 201 -15.87 12.84 19.30
C LEU A 201 -15.71 12.79 17.79
N ASP A 202 -14.90 13.69 17.25
CA ASP A 202 -14.39 13.53 15.90
C ASP A 202 -13.42 12.35 15.91
N THR A 203 -13.74 11.32 15.14
CA THR A 203 -12.92 10.12 14.98
C THR A 203 -12.65 9.96 13.50
N ARG A 204 -11.37 9.84 13.14
CA ARG A 204 -10.97 9.66 11.74
C ARG A 204 -10.38 8.29 11.54
N TYR A 205 -10.57 7.72 10.36
CA TYR A 205 -9.84 6.53 9.99
C TYR A 205 -8.43 6.90 9.52
N TYR A 206 -7.50 5.97 9.70
CA TYR A 206 -6.24 5.96 8.97
C TYR A 206 -6.16 4.69 8.15
N THR A 207 -5.49 4.81 7.01
CA THR A 207 -5.08 3.66 6.20
C THR A 207 -3.61 3.37 6.46
N GLY A 208 -3.29 2.11 6.72
CA GLY A 208 -1.91 1.65 6.80
C GLY A 208 -1.52 0.93 5.52
N LEU A 209 -0.45 1.42 4.91
CA LEU A 209 0.04 0.96 3.62
C LEU A 209 1.43 0.37 3.79
N GLN A 210 1.61 -0.83 3.27
CA GLN A 210 2.95 -1.38 3.03
C GLN A 210 3.43 -0.87 1.67
N VAL A 211 4.65 -0.33 1.65
CA VAL A 211 5.23 0.35 0.50
C VAL A 211 6.52 -0.37 0.12
N ALA A 212 6.58 -0.86 -1.11
CA ALA A 212 7.73 -1.62 -1.60
C ALA A 212 8.24 -1.05 -2.92
N LYS A 213 9.55 -1.11 -3.13
CA LYS A 213 10.19 -0.76 -4.40
C LYS A 213 11.15 -1.88 -4.78
N ASP A 214 10.91 -2.52 -5.93
CA ASP A 214 11.71 -3.64 -6.42
C ASP A 214 12.32 -3.36 -7.80
N PRO A 215 13.49 -2.68 -7.86
CA PRO A 215 14.12 -2.36 -9.14
C PRO A 215 14.68 -3.59 -9.87
N GLY A 216 14.74 -4.74 -9.20
CA GLY A 216 15.21 -6.00 -9.79
C GLY A 216 14.18 -6.70 -10.68
N VAL A 217 12.89 -6.37 -10.57
CA VAL A 217 11.81 -7.06 -11.30
C VAL A 217 12.02 -7.02 -12.82
N PRO A 218 12.33 -5.88 -13.46
CA PRO A 218 12.60 -5.85 -14.90
C PRO A 218 13.80 -6.71 -15.33
N LEU A 219 14.85 -6.77 -14.49
CA LEU A 219 16.04 -7.59 -14.76
C LEU A 219 15.70 -9.08 -14.72
N VAL A 220 14.90 -9.51 -13.74
CA VAL A 220 14.44 -10.91 -13.65
C VAL A 220 13.62 -11.29 -14.89
N TRP A 221 12.67 -10.44 -15.29
CA TRP A 221 11.88 -10.64 -16.51
C TRP A 221 12.75 -10.75 -17.76
N THR A 222 13.79 -9.91 -17.87
CA THR A 222 14.75 -9.98 -18.98
C THR A 222 15.48 -11.33 -18.99
N GLY A 223 15.92 -11.82 -17.83
CA GLY A 223 16.54 -13.14 -17.70
C GLY A 223 15.60 -14.28 -18.08
N CYS A 224 14.34 -14.24 -17.60
CA CYS A 224 13.32 -15.22 -17.95
C CYS A 224 13.05 -15.23 -19.47
N PHE A 225 12.92 -14.06 -20.09
CA PHE A 225 12.70 -13.96 -21.53
C PHE A 225 13.89 -14.48 -22.34
N LEU A 226 15.11 -14.15 -21.93
CA LEU A 226 16.34 -14.69 -22.55
C LEU A 226 16.42 -16.22 -22.42
N MET A 227 16.02 -16.77 -21.28
CA MET A 227 15.99 -18.22 -21.07
C MET A 227 14.98 -18.91 -22.00
N VAL A 228 13.76 -18.38 -22.09
CA VAL A 228 12.73 -18.88 -23.01
C VAL A 228 13.20 -18.77 -24.47
N GLY A 229 13.82 -17.64 -24.84
CA GLY A 229 14.41 -17.44 -26.17
C GLY A 229 15.55 -18.42 -26.46
N GLY A 230 16.43 -18.67 -25.50
CA GLY A 230 17.52 -19.64 -25.62
C GLY A 230 17.03 -21.07 -25.80
N PHE A 231 15.99 -21.46 -25.05
CA PHE A 231 15.30 -22.73 -25.28
C PHE A 231 14.67 -22.76 -26.67
N PHE A 232 14.01 -21.70 -27.12
CA PHE A 232 13.43 -21.65 -28.45
C PHE A 232 14.48 -21.85 -29.55
N ILE A 233 15.61 -21.14 -29.46
CA ILE A 233 16.74 -21.33 -30.39
C ILE A 233 17.25 -22.77 -30.33
N THR A 234 17.51 -23.29 -29.14
CA THR A 234 18.05 -24.65 -28.97
C THR A 234 17.09 -25.71 -29.49
N PHE A 235 15.78 -25.58 -29.24
CA PHE A 235 14.78 -26.56 -29.64
C PHE A 235 14.43 -26.49 -31.12
N PHE A 236 14.26 -25.29 -31.68
CA PHE A 236 13.73 -25.09 -33.03
C PHE A 236 14.80 -24.80 -34.09
N MET A 237 15.99 -24.34 -33.72
CA MET A 237 17.08 -24.15 -34.67
C MET A 237 17.79 -25.49 -34.90
N SER A 238 17.34 -26.23 -35.92
CA SER A 238 18.03 -27.45 -36.35
C SER A 238 19.25 -27.07 -37.19
N HIS A 239 20.45 -27.33 -36.67
CA HIS A 239 21.64 -27.31 -37.51
C HIS A 239 21.52 -28.37 -38.61
N ARG A 240 21.68 -27.94 -39.86
CA ARG A 240 21.76 -28.79 -41.05
C ARG A 240 23.17 -28.67 -41.60
N ARG A 241 23.78 -29.80 -41.96
CA ARG A 241 25.05 -29.84 -42.69
C ARG A 241 24.80 -30.55 -44.01
N ILE A 242 25.25 -29.96 -45.10
CA ILE A 242 25.18 -30.54 -46.44
C ILE A 242 26.60 -30.61 -46.95
N TRP A 243 27.01 -31.79 -47.42
CA TRP A 243 28.29 -32.04 -48.05
C TRP A 243 28.05 -32.34 -49.53
N VAL A 244 28.87 -31.71 -50.38
CA VAL A 244 28.91 -31.97 -51.82
C VAL A 244 30.27 -32.55 -52.13
N ARG A 245 30.32 -33.78 -52.65
CA ARG A 245 31.55 -34.41 -53.13
C ARG A 245 31.51 -34.47 -54.65
N VAL A 246 32.55 -33.96 -55.28
CA VAL A 246 32.71 -34.02 -56.74
C VAL A 246 33.91 -34.90 -57.03
N THR A 247 33.66 -36.04 -57.68
CA THR A 247 34.70 -37.00 -58.04
C THR A 247 34.81 -37.07 -59.57
N PRO A 248 35.97 -36.72 -60.15
CA PRO A 248 36.20 -36.89 -61.58
C PRO A 248 36.36 -38.38 -61.91
N GLY A 249 35.54 -38.89 -62.83
CA GLY A 249 35.69 -40.21 -63.45
C GLY A 249 36.23 -40.09 -64.88
N ALA A 250 36.61 -41.21 -65.48
CA ALA A 250 37.32 -41.25 -66.77
C ALA A 250 36.55 -40.65 -67.97
N LYS A 251 35.21 -40.55 -67.91
CA LYS A 251 34.37 -39.87 -68.91
C LYS A 251 33.35 -38.90 -68.32
N ASN A 252 33.01 -39.06 -67.04
CA ASN A 252 31.94 -38.31 -66.36
C ASN A 252 32.41 -37.77 -65.01
N THR A 253 31.82 -36.67 -64.57
CA THR A 253 32.00 -36.16 -63.20
C THR A 253 30.84 -36.63 -62.32
N LEU A 254 31.15 -37.40 -61.28
CA LEU A 254 30.15 -37.83 -60.30
C LEU A 254 30.01 -36.76 -59.22
N VAL A 255 28.80 -36.26 -59.01
CA VAL A 255 28.48 -35.34 -57.90
C VAL A 255 27.61 -36.09 -56.90
N SER A 256 28.10 -36.26 -55.68
CA SER A 256 27.37 -36.89 -54.58
C SER A 256 26.97 -35.82 -53.56
N LEU A 257 25.70 -35.83 -53.16
CA LEU A 257 25.15 -34.97 -52.11
C LEU A 257 24.85 -35.83 -50.89
N ALA A 258 25.31 -35.39 -49.72
CA ALA A 258 24.97 -36.00 -48.45
C ALA A 258 24.60 -34.90 -47.46
N GLY A 259 23.76 -35.21 -46.48
CA GLY A 259 23.46 -34.25 -45.44
C GLY A 259 23.15 -34.92 -44.11
N SER A 260 23.30 -34.14 -43.05
CA SER A 260 22.94 -34.53 -41.69
C SER A 260 22.14 -33.41 -41.05
N ALA A 261 20.98 -33.75 -40.52
CA ALA A 261 20.16 -32.88 -39.69
C ALA A 261 19.92 -33.57 -38.35
N ASN A 262 20.10 -32.82 -37.26
CA ASN A 262 19.91 -33.36 -35.92
C ASN A 262 18.41 -33.60 -35.61
N LYS A 263 17.49 -32.76 -36.11
CA LYS A 263 16.08 -32.77 -35.68
C LYS A 263 15.04 -32.99 -36.77
N ASN A 264 15.41 -32.80 -38.04
CA ASN A 264 14.50 -32.99 -39.17
C ASN A 264 15.18 -33.76 -40.33
N PRO A 265 15.47 -35.06 -40.14
CA PRO A 265 16.13 -35.86 -41.17
C PRO A 265 15.27 -36.01 -42.43
N VAL A 266 13.96 -36.24 -42.28
CA VAL A 266 13.02 -36.45 -43.41
C VAL A 266 12.83 -35.17 -44.24
N GLY A 267 12.77 -34.00 -43.58
CA GLY A 267 12.71 -32.72 -44.29
C GLY A 267 14.01 -32.40 -45.03
N LEU A 268 15.17 -32.76 -44.47
CA LEU A 268 16.45 -32.62 -45.15
C LEU A 268 16.57 -33.55 -46.36
N GLU A 269 16.08 -34.80 -46.25
CA GLU A 269 16.09 -35.76 -47.36
C GLU A 269 15.30 -35.23 -48.57
N ARG A 270 14.08 -34.75 -48.34
CA ARG A 270 13.27 -34.09 -49.40
C ARG A 270 13.96 -32.88 -50.01
N GLU A 271 14.64 -32.10 -49.19
CA GLU A 271 15.40 -30.93 -49.66
C GLU A 271 16.62 -31.34 -50.49
N LEU A 272 17.33 -32.41 -50.09
CA LEU A 272 18.47 -32.97 -50.83
C LEU A 272 18.04 -33.56 -52.18
N GLU A 273 16.91 -34.27 -52.24
CA GLU A 273 16.33 -34.76 -53.51
C GLU A 273 15.92 -33.60 -54.43
N HIS A 274 15.32 -32.56 -53.87
CA HIS A 274 14.94 -31.40 -54.67
C HIS A 274 16.18 -30.63 -55.16
N LEU A 275 17.23 -30.52 -54.34
CA LEU A 275 18.51 -29.93 -54.71
C LEU A 275 19.23 -30.77 -55.77
N SER A 276 19.23 -32.10 -55.65
CA SER A 276 19.85 -33.00 -56.64
C SER A 276 19.16 -32.87 -58.00
N ALA A 277 17.83 -32.91 -58.03
CA ALA A 277 17.06 -32.74 -59.27
C ALA A 277 17.29 -31.37 -59.91
N ARG A 278 17.36 -30.29 -59.11
CA ARG A 278 17.69 -28.96 -59.64
C ARG A 278 19.12 -28.87 -60.16
N LEU A 279 20.08 -29.50 -59.49
CA LEU A 279 21.47 -29.51 -59.90
C LEU A 279 21.64 -30.30 -61.21
N GLU A 280 21.01 -31.46 -61.30
CA GLU A 280 20.98 -32.29 -62.51
C GLU A 280 20.36 -31.53 -63.69
N GLY A 281 19.19 -30.91 -63.48
CA GLY A 281 18.54 -30.08 -64.49
C GLY A 281 19.36 -28.87 -64.92
N TYR A 282 20.09 -28.23 -64.00
CA TYR A 282 21.00 -27.13 -64.33
C TYR A 282 22.21 -27.60 -65.15
N LEU A 283 22.84 -28.71 -64.74
CA LEU A 283 24.03 -29.26 -65.41
C LEU A 283 23.70 -29.83 -66.80
N THR A 284 22.53 -30.45 -66.98
CA THR A 284 22.06 -30.92 -68.29
C THR A 284 21.63 -29.76 -69.21
N ARG A 285 20.93 -28.75 -68.70
CA ARG A 285 20.47 -27.60 -69.49
C ARG A 285 21.60 -26.67 -69.93
N LYS A 286 22.71 -26.58 -69.19
CA LYS A 286 23.88 -25.74 -69.54
C LYS A 286 24.87 -26.42 -70.49
N GLY A 287 24.56 -27.60 -71.02
CA GLY A 287 25.29 -28.20 -72.13
C GLY A 287 26.63 -28.82 -71.73
N ARG A 288 26.60 -29.94 -71.03
CA ARG A 288 27.53 -31.04 -71.26
C ARG A 288 26.74 -32.34 -71.17
N LYS A 289 26.54 -33.02 -72.31
CA LYS A 289 26.19 -34.44 -72.32
C LYS A 289 27.30 -35.17 -71.57
N VAL A 290 26.96 -35.69 -70.40
CA VAL A 290 27.80 -36.56 -69.59
C VAL A 290 27.20 -37.96 -69.81
N THR A 291 27.85 -38.74 -70.67
CA THR A 291 27.49 -40.13 -71.00
C THR A 291 28.43 -41.06 -70.29
#